data_AF-A0A2P4YJQ5-F1
#
_entry.id   AF-A0A2P4YJQ5-F1
#
_cell.length_a   1.000
_cell.length_b   1.000
_cell.length_c   1.000
_cell.angle_alpha   90.00
_cell.angle_beta   90.00
_cell.angle_gamma   90.00
#
_symmetry.space_group_name_H-M   'P 1'
#
loop_
_entity.id
_entity.type
_entity.pdbx_description
1 polymer ?
#
loop_
_entity_poly.entity_id
_entity_poly.type
_entity_poly.pdbx_seq_one_letter_code
_entity_poly.pdbx_strand_id
1 'polypeptide(L)'
;MSDTSSTTRRLAALSRQLQPAPCAVSTRDQTVAELAAERARASFSSRVMADFIFGGRKQTELRLEAMQMLEKHPEFRSDVGIFDRSLAQRREHTLQRVRRLYTLFMEHGTDVDKRETLADIVGVFDLPL
;
A
#
# COMPACT_ATOMS: atom_id res chain seq x y z
N MET A 1 -33.11 -46.39 33.98
CA MET A 1 -33.39 -45.12 33.28
C MET A 1 -32.12 -44.25 33.15
N SER A 2 -30.96 -44.87 32.93
CA SER A 2 -29.65 -44.20 33.11
C SER A 2 -28.88 -43.96 31.80
N ASP A 3 -29.24 -44.67 30.73
CA ASP A 3 -28.53 -44.60 29.45
C ASP A 3 -28.83 -43.34 28.66
N THR A 4 -30.06 -42.82 28.74
CA THR A 4 -30.47 -41.60 28.03
C THR A 4 -29.67 -40.38 28.46
N SER A 5 -29.31 -40.28 29.75
CA SER A 5 -28.47 -39.18 30.28
C SER A 5 -27.03 -39.23 29.73
N SER A 6 -26.51 -40.43 29.50
CA SER A 6 -25.17 -40.69 28.94
C SER A 6 -25.11 -40.34 27.46
N THR A 7 -26.12 -40.74 26.68
CA THR A 7 -26.18 -40.45 25.23
C THR A 7 -26.33 -38.96 24.98
N THR A 8 -27.18 -38.26 25.74
CA THR A 8 -27.35 -36.80 25.62
C THR A 8 -26.08 -36.05 25.99
N ARG A 9 -25.32 -36.52 27.00
CA ARG A 9 -24.02 -35.93 27.36
C ARG A 9 -22.97 -36.13 26.28
N ARG A 10 -22.93 -37.32 25.66
CA ARG A 10 -22.02 -37.61 24.53
C ARG A 10 -22.37 -36.81 23.29
N LEU A 11 -23.65 -36.68 22.95
CA LEU A 11 -24.10 -35.84 21.84
C LEU A 11 -23.79 -34.36 22.08
N ALA A 12 -23.96 -33.86 23.31
CA ALA A 12 -23.60 -32.49 23.68
C ALA A 12 -22.07 -32.25 23.73
N ALA A 13 -21.28 -33.30 23.93
CA ALA A 13 -19.82 -33.22 23.86
C ALA A 13 -19.35 -33.19 22.40
N LEU A 14 -19.90 -34.07 21.56
CA LEU A 14 -19.62 -34.11 20.13
C LEU A 14 -20.07 -32.83 19.42
N SER A 15 -21.24 -32.27 19.76
CA SER A 15 -21.69 -31.00 19.18
C SER A 15 -20.74 -29.86 19.48
N ARG A 16 -20.16 -29.81 20.68
CA ARG A 16 -19.13 -28.83 21.06
C ARG A 16 -17.79 -29.05 20.37
N GLN A 17 -17.41 -30.30 20.11
CA GLN A 17 -16.19 -30.64 19.38
C GLN A 17 -16.31 -30.43 17.87
N LEU A 18 -17.52 -30.50 17.33
CA LEU A 18 -17.84 -30.23 15.92
C LEU A 18 -18.15 -28.76 15.64
N GLN A 19 -18.19 -27.89 16.67
CA GLN A 19 -18.25 -26.46 16.42
C GLN A 19 -16.96 -26.05 15.71
N PRO A 20 -17.06 -25.46 14.50
CA PRO A 20 -15.88 -24.97 13.82
C PRO A 20 -15.19 -23.98 14.74
N ALA A 21 -13.91 -24.22 15.02
CA ALA A 21 -13.10 -23.25 15.74
C ALA A 21 -13.26 -21.90 15.02
N PRO A 22 -13.59 -20.80 15.72
CA PRO A 22 -13.74 -19.51 15.08
C PRO A 22 -12.41 -19.16 14.45
N CYS A 23 -12.31 -19.37 13.14
CA CYS A 23 -11.16 -18.95 12.38
C CYS A 23 -11.21 -17.43 12.41
N ALA A 24 -10.15 -16.80 12.93
CA ALA A 24 -10.06 -15.34 12.96
C ALA A 24 -10.36 -14.83 11.55
N VAL A 25 -11.40 -14.01 11.43
CA VAL A 25 -11.74 -13.38 10.15
C VAL A 25 -10.50 -12.62 9.71
N SER A 26 -10.05 -12.89 8.48
CA SER A 26 -8.94 -12.17 7.87
C SER A 26 -9.24 -10.68 7.93
N THR A 27 -8.57 -9.97 8.85
CA THR A 27 -8.73 -8.53 9.04
C THR A 27 -8.49 -7.78 7.74
N ARG A 28 -7.60 -8.31 6.88
CA ARG A 28 -7.36 -7.83 5.53
C ARG A 28 -8.64 -7.76 4.70
N ASP A 29 -9.43 -8.83 4.64
CA ASP A 29 -10.60 -8.90 3.75
C ASP A 29 -11.71 -7.98 4.24
N GLN A 30 -11.88 -7.89 5.55
CA GLN A 30 -12.79 -6.93 6.16
C GLN A 30 -12.39 -5.48 5.85
N THR A 31 -11.11 -5.11 6.04
CA THR A 31 -10.62 -3.76 5.74
C THR A 31 -10.76 -3.42 4.25
N VAL A 32 -10.52 -4.40 3.35
CA VAL A 32 -10.71 -4.20 1.91
C VAL A 32 -12.19 -3.94 1.58
N ALA A 33 -13.11 -4.67 2.20
CA ALA A 33 -14.55 -4.47 2.01
C ALA A 33 -15.01 -3.10 2.53
N GLU A 34 -14.55 -2.69 3.70
CA GLU A 34 -14.84 -1.37 4.27
C GLU A 34 -14.31 -0.24 3.37
N LEU A 35 -13.07 -0.33 2.90
CA LEU A 35 -12.50 0.64 1.95
C LEU A 35 -13.29 0.69 0.62
N ALA A 36 -13.80 -0.44 0.14
CA ALA A 36 -14.62 -0.47 -1.06
C ALA A 36 -15.98 0.23 -0.83
N ALA A 37 -16.60 0.00 0.32
CA ALA A 37 -17.83 0.68 0.72
C ALA A 37 -17.61 2.20 0.81
N GLU A 38 -16.49 2.65 1.40
CA GLU A 38 -16.12 4.07 1.46
C GLU A 38 -15.97 4.69 0.07
N ARG A 39 -15.23 4.02 -0.83
CA ARG A 39 -15.02 4.51 -2.20
C ARG A 39 -16.33 4.61 -2.99
N ALA A 40 -17.27 3.69 -2.76
CA ALA A 40 -18.58 3.70 -3.41
C ALA A 40 -19.45 4.90 -2.97
N ARG A 41 -19.17 5.51 -1.81
CA ARG A 41 -19.87 6.71 -1.33
C ARG A 41 -19.37 8.01 -1.97
N ALA A 42 -18.29 7.97 -2.74
CA ALA A 42 -17.75 9.16 -3.38
C ALA A 42 -18.75 9.76 -4.38
N SER A 43 -19.13 11.01 -4.17
CA SER A 43 -20.06 11.77 -5.04
C SER A 43 -19.36 12.52 -6.19
N PHE A 44 -18.04 12.37 -6.31
CA PHE A 44 -17.21 13.06 -7.31
C PHE A 44 -16.22 12.09 -7.96
N SER A 45 -15.76 12.46 -9.16
CA SER A 45 -14.68 11.73 -9.83
C SER A 45 -13.34 12.05 -9.18
N SER A 46 -12.69 11.03 -8.62
CA SER A 46 -11.34 11.14 -8.05
C SER A 46 -10.33 11.64 -9.09
N ARG A 47 -10.52 11.31 -10.37
CA ARG A 47 -9.64 11.77 -11.44
C ARG A 47 -9.76 13.26 -11.69
N VAL A 48 -10.99 13.79 -11.72
CA VAL A 48 -11.24 15.23 -11.87
C VAL A 48 -10.71 16.00 -10.67
N MET A 49 -10.87 15.44 -9.46
CA MET A 49 -10.28 16.02 -8.26
C MET A 49 -8.75 16.06 -8.31
N ALA A 50 -8.10 15.00 -8.81
CA ALA A 50 -6.66 14.99 -9.01
C ALA A 50 -6.21 16.07 -10.00
N ASP A 51 -6.91 16.22 -11.13
CA ASP A 51 -6.64 17.29 -12.11
C ASP A 51 -6.76 18.68 -11.48
N PHE A 52 -7.73 18.89 -10.57
CA PHE A 52 -7.84 20.15 -9.83
C PHE A 52 -6.66 20.36 -8.87
N ILE A 53 -6.29 19.34 -8.08
CA ILE A 53 -5.22 19.43 -7.07
C ILE A 53 -3.86 19.69 -7.72
N PHE A 54 -3.54 19.01 -8.83
CA PHE A 54 -2.23 19.07 -9.47
C PHE A 54 -2.11 20.16 -10.54
N GLY A 55 -3.10 21.04 -10.68
CA GLY A 55 -3.04 22.17 -11.62
C GLY A 55 -3.32 21.80 -13.08
N GLY A 56 -4.00 20.68 -13.31
CA GLY A 56 -4.56 20.31 -14.61
C GLY A 56 -4.24 18.87 -15.03
N ARG A 57 -4.96 18.42 -16.06
CA ARG A 57 -4.88 17.05 -16.59
C ARG A 57 -3.46 16.64 -17.02
N LYS A 58 -2.72 17.54 -17.68
CA LYS A 58 -1.33 17.28 -18.11
C LYS A 58 -0.45 16.89 -16.92
N GLN A 59 -0.55 17.63 -15.82
CA GLN A 59 0.26 17.38 -14.63
C GLN A 59 -0.14 16.09 -13.93
N THR A 60 -1.45 15.80 -13.82
CA THR A 60 -1.90 14.50 -13.29
C THR A 60 -1.39 13.32 -14.12
N GLU A 61 -1.46 13.42 -15.45
CA GLU A 61 -0.97 12.36 -16.35
C GLU A 61 0.53 12.15 -16.20
N LEU A 62 1.31 13.24 -16.14
CA LEU A 62 2.75 13.18 -15.94
C LEU A 62 3.12 12.57 -14.58
N ARG A 63 2.40 12.93 -13.50
CA ARG A 63 2.59 12.33 -12.17
C ARG A 63 2.33 10.84 -12.17
N LEU A 64 1.27 10.39 -12.83
CA LEU A 64 0.95 8.97 -12.91
C LEU A 64 1.98 8.18 -13.71
N GLU A 65 2.47 8.75 -14.82
CA GLU A 65 3.56 8.15 -15.59
C GLU A 65 4.83 8.04 -14.74
N ALA A 66 5.19 9.11 -14.01
CA ALA A 66 6.33 9.14 -13.11
C ALA A 66 6.18 8.11 -11.98
N MET A 67 5.00 7.98 -11.35
CA MET A 67 4.75 6.94 -10.34
C MET A 67 4.94 5.53 -10.90
N GLN A 68 4.35 5.22 -12.06
CA GLN A 68 4.51 3.92 -12.72
C GLN A 68 5.96 3.61 -13.11
N MET A 69 6.73 4.64 -13.46
CA MET A 69 8.15 4.50 -13.74
C MET A 69 8.92 4.16 -12.46
N LEU A 70 8.69 4.90 -11.38
CA LEU A 70 9.38 4.69 -10.10
C LEU A 70 9.07 3.30 -9.51
N GLU A 71 7.85 2.78 -9.67
CA GLU A 71 7.47 1.43 -9.22
C GLU A 71 8.32 0.30 -9.84
N LYS A 72 8.90 0.52 -11.04
CA LYS A 72 9.78 -0.44 -11.71
C LYS A 72 11.17 -0.52 -11.08
N HIS A 73 11.53 0.44 -10.23
CA HIS A 73 12.84 0.51 -9.60
C HIS A 73 12.73 0.09 -8.12
N PRO A 74 13.44 -0.98 -7.71
CA PRO A 74 13.36 -1.50 -6.35
C PRO A 74 13.83 -0.48 -5.30
N GLU A 75 14.74 0.43 -5.64
CA GLU A 75 15.29 1.43 -4.74
C GLU A 75 14.23 2.41 -4.21
N PHE A 76 13.14 2.62 -4.96
CA PHE A 76 12.04 3.50 -4.55
C PHE A 76 10.89 2.78 -3.85
N ARG A 77 10.99 1.46 -3.63
CA ARG A 77 9.94 0.70 -2.95
C ARG A 77 10.08 0.80 -1.44
N SER A 78 8.94 0.90 -0.78
CA SER A 78 8.88 0.85 0.68
C SER A 78 8.80 -0.60 1.17
N ASP A 79 9.95 -1.25 1.31
CA ASP A 79 10.04 -2.64 1.78
C ASP A 79 9.67 -2.81 3.26
N VAL A 80 9.24 -4.04 3.59
CA VAL A 80 9.01 -4.47 4.98
C VAL A 80 10.30 -4.34 5.77
N GLY A 81 10.25 -3.70 6.94
CA GLY A 81 11.40 -3.49 7.81
C GLY A 81 12.21 -2.22 7.52
N ILE A 82 11.71 -1.30 6.68
CA ILE A 82 12.34 0.03 6.50
C ILE A 82 12.53 0.76 7.84
N PHE A 83 11.56 0.66 8.74
CA PHE A 83 11.60 1.30 10.04
C PHE A 83 12.59 0.64 11.02
N ASP A 84 12.98 -0.61 10.76
CA ASP A 84 13.93 -1.37 11.58
C ASP A 84 15.39 -1.14 11.16
N ARG A 85 15.63 -0.36 10.10
CA ARG A 85 16.97 -0.10 9.57
C ARG A 85 17.79 0.76 10.53
N SER A 86 19.01 0.31 10.79
CA SER A 86 20.03 1.13 11.47
C SER A 86 20.32 2.43 10.69
N LEU A 87 20.93 3.41 11.35
CA LEU A 87 21.31 4.67 10.69
C LEU A 87 22.24 4.46 9.49
N ALA A 88 23.18 3.53 9.59
CA ALA A 88 24.10 3.20 8.50
C ALA A 88 23.35 2.62 7.28
N GLN A 89 22.42 1.70 7.52
CA GLN A 89 21.58 1.11 6.46
C GLN A 89 20.65 2.15 5.82
N ARG A 90 20.11 3.09 6.61
CA ARG A 90 19.31 4.20 6.08
C ARG A 90 20.14 5.09 5.16
N ARG A 91 21.36 5.49 5.58
CA ARG A 91 22.27 6.30 4.76
C ARG A 91 22.64 5.63 3.44
N GLU A 92 22.99 4.34 3.48
CA GLU A 92 23.33 3.58 2.27
C GLU A 92 22.13 3.51 1.31
N HIS A 93 20.93 3.23 1.83
CA HIS A 93 19.72 3.19 1.01
C HIS A 93 19.38 4.55 0.39
N THR A 94 19.51 5.64 1.15
CA THR A 94 19.32 7.00 0.61
C THR A 94 20.30 7.28 -0.52
N LEU A 95 21.58 6.90 -0.39
CA LEU A 95 22.56 7.06 -1.47
C LEU A 95 22.19 6.27 -2.72
N GLN A 96 21.70 5.03 -2.57
CA GLN A 96 21.22 4.22 -3.69
C GLN A 96 20.03 4.88 -4.41
N ARG A 97 19.06 5.43 -3.66
CA ARG A 97 17.93 6.20 -4.20
C ARG A 97 18.39 7.43 -4.96
N VAL A 98 19.27 8.23 -4.38
CA VAL A 98 19.81 9.46 -5.00
C VAL A 98 20.55 9.11 -6.29
N ARG A 99 21.38 8.07 -6.28
CA ARG A 99 22.10 7.60 -7.48
C ARG A 99 21.14 7.17 -8.59
N ARG A 100 20.08 6.43 -8.25
CA ARG A 100 19.07 6.00 -9.22
C ARG A 100 18.29 7.19 -9.77
N LEU A 101 17.88 8.13 -8.92
CA LEU A 101 17.19 9.35 -9.31
C LEU A 101 18.04 10.21 -10.26
N TYR A 102 19.33 10.37 -9.96
CA TYR A 102 20.26 11.07 -10.84
C TYR A 102 20.38 10.39 -12.21
N THR A 103 20.39 9.06 -12.25
CA THR A 103 20.42 8.30 -13.52
C THR A 103 19.16 8.57 -14.34
N LEU A 104 17.98 8.56 -13.72
CA LEU A 104 16.71 8.90 -14.37
C LEU A 104 16.70 10.35 -14.88
N PHE A 105 17.30 11.29 -14.14
CA PHE A 105 17.43 12.68 -14.61
C PHE A 105 18.32 12.81 -15.84
N MET A 106 19.36 11.97 -15.97
CA MET A 106 20.20 11.93 -17.16
C MET A 106 19.49 11.26 -18.34
N GLU A 107 18.74 10.19 -18.10
CA GLU A 107 17.91 9.52 -19.13
C GLU A 107 16.83 10.47 -19.69
N HIS A 108 16.27 11.34 -18.85
CA HIS A 108 15.23 12.31 -19.22
C HIS A 108 15.74 13.76 -19.28
N GLY A 109 17.04 13.96 -19.54
CA GLY A 109 17.71 15.26 -19.35
C GLY A 109 17.10 16.46 -20.09
N THR A 110 16.39 16.23 -21.19
CA THR A 110 15.71 17.27 -21.98
C THR A 110 14.28 17.56 -21.51
N ASP A 111 13.67 16.67 -20.70
CA ASP A 111 12.30 16.80 -20.21
C ASP A 111 12.30 17.35 -18.77
N VAL A 112 12.24 18.68 -18.68
CA VAL A 112 12.29 19.41 -17.40
C VAL A 112 11.05 19.10 -16.55
N ASP A 113 9.85 19.11 -17.15
CA ASP A 113 8.59 18.83 -16.46
C ASP A 113 8.65 17.45 -15.78
N LYS A 114 9.15 16.44 -16.49
CA LYS A 114 9.25 15.06 -15.98
C LYS A 114 10.28 14.94 -14.86
N ARG A 115 11.43 15.62 -14.98
CA ARG A 115 12.45 15.66 -13.92
C ARG A 115 11.92 16.29 -12.64
N GLU A 116 11.26 17.45 -12.75
CA GLU A 116 10.68 18.14 -11.59
C GLU A 116 9.61 17.28 -10.93
N THR A 117 8.77 16.63 -11.73
CA THR A 117 7.74 15.71 -11.24
C THR A 117 8.34 14.50 -10.52
N LEU A 118 9.40 13.90 -11.06
CA LEU A 118 10.12 12.80 -10.41
C LEU A 118 10.76 13.24 -9.09
N ALA A 119 11.37 14.42 -9.06
CA ALA A 119 11.96 15.00 -7.84
C ALA A 119 10.90 15.23 -6.76
N ASP A 120 9.75 15.80 -7.13
CA ASP A 120 8.65 16.06 -6.22
C ASP A 120 8.08 14.76 -5.63
N ILE A 121 7.81 13.76 -6.49
CA ILE A 121 7.28 12.46 -6.03
C ILE A 121 8.28 11.77 -5.09
N VAL A 122 9.56 11.67 -5.46
CA VAL A 122 10.57 11.01 -4.62
C VAL A 122 10.82 11.77 -3.33
N GLY A 123 10.82 13.11 -3.37
CA GLY A 123 11.02 13.99 -2.21
C GLY A 123 9.91 13.87 -1.17
N VAL A 124 8.64 13.74 -1.60
CA VAL A 124 7.49 13.55 -0.68
C VAL A 124 7.61 12.24 0.10
N PHE A 125 8.24 11.20 -0.47
CA PHE A 125 8.40 9.88 0.17
C PHE A 125 9.72 9.67 0.92
N ASP A 126 10.56 10.71 1.11
CA ASP A 126 11.86 10.57 1.80
C ASP A 126 12.07 11.59 2.94
N LEU A 127 11.06 12.41 3.26
CA LEU A 127 11.13 13.26 4.43
C LEU A 127 10.90 12.42 5.70
N PRO A 128 11.83 12.45 6.67
CA PRO A 128 11.63 11.76 7.93
C PRO A 128 10.42 12.36 8.65
N LEU A 129 9.43 11.53 8.98
CA LEU A 129 8.46 11.82 10.03
C LEU A 129 9.16 11.80 11.39
#